data_AF-A0A8T5U0T7-F1
#
_entry.id   AF-A0A8T5U0T7-F1
#
_cell.length_a   1.000
_cell.length_b   1.000
_cell.length_c   1.000
_cell.angle_alpha   90.00
_cell.angle_beta   90.00
_cell.angle_gamma   90.00
#
_symmetry.space_group_name_H-M   'P 1'
#
loop_
_entity.id
_entity.type
_entity.pdbx_description
1 polymer ?
#
loop_
_entity_poly.entity_id
_entity_poly.type
_entity_poly.pdbx_seq_one_letter_code
_entity_poly.pdbx_strand_id
1 'polypeptide(L)' 'MDEIYAKFYNSLEIGDNYPTIVMGVINLSPESFYKGSIYDSAKKLELAIKNMINNGAAMLDLGAR' A
#
# COMPACT_ATOMS: atom_id res chain seq x y z
N MET A 1 9.43 -18.25 21.63
CA MET A 1 9.42 -17.20 20.58
C MET A 1 8.39 -16.20 21.04
N ASP A 2 8.74 -14.91 20.97
CA ASP A 2 7.78 -13.85 21.27
C ASP A 2 6.80 -13.74 20.09
N GLU A 3 5.51 -13.55 20.38
CA GLU A 3 4.49 -13.36 19.35
C GLU A 3 4.72 -12.02 18.63
N ILE A 4 4.62 -12.03 17.30
CA ILE A 4 4.70 -10.80 16.50
C ILE A 4 3.33 -10.11 16.55
N TYR A 5 3.32 -8.84 16.94
CA TYR A 5 2.13 -8.01 16.94
C TYR A 5 2.49 -6.53 16.72
N ALA A 6 1.70 -5.87 15.88
CA ALA A 6 1.75 -4.44 15.66
C ALA A 6 0.33 -3.88 15.45
N LYS A 7 0.08 -2.71 16.03
CA LYS A 7 -1.15 -1.95 15.82
C LYS A 7 -0.84 -0.63 15.15
N PHE A 8 -1.30 -0.48 13.92
CA PHE A 8 -1.18 0.72 13.12
C PHE A 8 -2.42 1.58 13.34
N TYR A 9 -2.21 2.73 13.99
CA TYR A 9 -3.29 3.64 14.39
C TYR A 9 -4.38 2.90 15.20
N ASN A 10 -5.65 3.24 15.01
CA ASN A 10 -6.76 2.64 15.73
C ASN A 10 -7.48 1.52 14.95
N SER A 11 -7.04 1.19 13.74
CA SER A 11 -7.86 0.44 12.77
C SER A 11 -7.20 -0.78 12.15
N LEU A 12 -5.88 -0.97 12.26
CA LEU A 12 -5.18 -2.06 11.59
C LEU A 12 -4.26 -2.79 12.55
N GLU A 13 -4.53 -4.08 12.75
CA GLU A 13 -3.77 -4.98 13.62
C GLU A 13 -3.12 -6.05 12.74
N ILE A 14 -1.83 -6.31 12.96
CA ILE A 14 -1.00 -7.23 12.18
C ILE A 14 -0.19 -8.08 13.14
N GLY A 15 -0.13 -9.39 12.92
CA GLY A 15 0.64 -10.28 13.77
C GLY A 15 0.32 -11.75 13.53
N ASP A 16 0.92 -12.63 14.34
CA ASP A 16 0.82 -14.09 14.19
C ASP A 16 -0.62 -14.60 14.27
N ASN A 17 -1.47 -13.91 15.04
CA ASN A 17 -2.87 -14.26 15.28
C ASN A 17 -3.88 -13.44 14.45
N TYR A 18 -3.41 -12.71 13.43
CA TYR A 18 -4.25 -11.87 12.57
C TYR A 18 -4.20 -12.35 11.11
N PRO A 19 -5.24 -12.11 10.31
CA PRO A 19 -5.22 -12.46 8.88
C PRO A 19 -4.07 -11.76 8.14
N THR A 20 -3.59 -12.42 7.08
CA THR A 20 -2.69 -11.75 6.12
C THR A 20 -3.38 -10.54 5.52
N ILE A 21 -2.65 -9.43 5.43
CA ILE A 21 -3.13 -8.21 4.77
C ILE A 21 -2.37 -7.98 3.47
N VAL A 22 -3.01 -7.27 2.55
CA VAL A 22 -2.37 -6.82 1.32
C VAL A 22 -1.98 -5.34 1.47
N MET A 23 -0.71 -5.04 1.16
CA MET A 23 -0.20 -3.68 1.04
C MET A 23 -0.05 -3.34 -0.44
N GLY A 24 -0.75 -2.29 -0.90
CA GLY A 24 -0.61 -1.78 -2.25
C GLY A 24 0.63 -0.88 -2.35
N VAL A 25 1.49 -1.12 -3.33
CA VAL A 25 2.70 -0.31 -3.54
C VAL A 25 2.47 0.71 -4.65
N ILE A 26 2.75 1.97 -4.37
CA ILE A 26 2.61 3.09 -5.30
C ILE A 26 3.95 3.78 -5.45
N ASN A 27 4.49 3.76 -6.66
CA ASN A 27 5.71 4.45 -7.02
C ASN A 27 5.36 5.76 -7.74
N LEU A 28 5.68 6.88 -7.12
CA LEU A 28 5.48 8.24 -7.65
C LEU A 28 6.79 8.87 -8.15
N SER A 29 7.93 8.31 -7.75
CA SER A 29 9.26 8.75 -8.15
C SER A 29 9.46 8.70 -9.68
N PRO A 30 9.85 9.81 -10.33
CA PRO A 30 10.27 9.82 -11.74
C PRO A 30 11.46 8.89 -12.03
N GLU A 31 12.28 8.63 -11.03
CA GLU A 31 13.44 7.73 -11.08
C GLU A 31 13.05 6.25 -10.99
N SER A 32 11.76 5.94 -10.84
CA SER A 32 11.26 4.56 -10.80
C SER A 32 11.72 3.76 -12.02
N PHE A 33 12.34 2.60 -11.78
CA PHE A 33 12.88 1.72 -12.81
C PHE A 33 11.82 1.26 -13.82
N TYR A 34 10.56 1.12 -13.38
CA TYR A 34 9.45 0.72 -14.23
C TYR A 34 8.57 1.93 -14.61
N LYS A 35 8.82 2.51 -15.79
CA LYS A 35 8.11 3.70 -16.26
C LYS A 35 6.60 3.51 -16.42
N GLY A 36 6.14 2.27 -16.63
CA GLY A 36 4.73 1.93 -16.77
C GLY A 36 3.91 2.02 -15.48
N SER A 37 4.55 2.17 -14.31
CA SER A 37 3.88 2.29 -13.01
C SER A 37 3.85 3.72 -12.45
N ILE A 38 4.36 4.71 -13.20
CA ILE A 38 4.42 6.09 -12.72
C ILE A 38 3.07 6.77 -13.00
N TYR A 39 2.41 7.22 -11.94
CA TYR A 39 1.17 7.98 -12.05
C TYR A 39 1.48 9.46 -12.32
N ASP A 40 1.52 9.83 -13.59
CA ASP A 40 1.80 11.19 -14.09
C ASP A 40 0.71 12.24 -13.79
N SER A 41 -0.40 11.84 -13.16
CA SER A 41 -1.50 12.73 -12.80
C SER A 41 -2.25 12.25 -11.56
N ALA A 42 -2.73 13.20 -10.77
CA ALA A 42 -3.51 12.93 -9.56
C ALA A 42 -4.74 12.05 -9.84
N LYS A 43 -5.38 12.19 -11.01
CA LYS A 43 -6.55 11.39 -11.41
C LYS A 43 -6.21 9.92 -11.66
N LYS A 44 -5.08 9.63 -12.33
CA LYS A 44 -4.64 8.24 -12.52
C LYS A 44 -4.23 7.59 -11.20
N LEU A 45 -3.57 8.37 -10.33
CA LEU A 45 -3.21 7.93 -8.99
C LEU A 45 -4.46 7.60 -8.16
N GLU A 46 -5.46 8.48 -8.15
CA GLU A 46 -6.73 8.26 -7.46
C GLU A 46 -7.43 6.99 -7.94
N LEU A 47 -7.50 6.78 -9.26
CA LEU A 47 -8.11 5.59 -9.83
C LEU A 47 -7.38 4.31 -9.41
N ALA A 48 -6.04 4.32 -9.42
CA ALA A 48 -5.24 3.18 -9.00
C ALA A 48 -5.41 2.88 -7.51
N ILE A 49 -5.39 3.90 -6.65
CA ILE A 49 -5.65 3.77 -5.21
C ILE A 49 -7.03 3.14 -4.97
N LYS A 50 -8.07 3.65 -5.64
CA LYS A 50 -9.43 3.10 -5.52
C LYS A 50 -9.48 1.64 -5.94
N ASN A 51 -8.80 1.28 -7.03
CA ASN A 51 -8.71 -0.11 -7.46
C ASN A 51 -7.98 -0.99 -6.44
N MET A 52 -6.88 -0.53 -5.85
CA MET A 52 -6.17 -1.29 -4.81
C MET A 52 -7.07 -1.54 -3.59
N ILE A 53 -7.76 -0.51 -3.11
CA ILE A 53 -8.71 -0.61 -1.99
C ILE A 53 -9.84 -1.59 -2.33
N ASN A 54 -10.45 -1.46 -3.51
CA ASN A 54 -11.54 -2.34 -3.95
C ASN A 54 -11.10 -3.81 -4.11
N ASN A 55 -9.81 -4.06 -4.34
CA ASN A 55 -9.23 -5.40 -4.40
C ASN A 55 -8.66 -5.89 -3.05
N GLY A 56 -8.92 -5.18 -1.95
CA GLY A 56 -8.60 -5.64 -0.60
C GLY A 56 -7.26 -5.15 -0.05
N ALA A 57 -6.62 -4.15 -0.66
CA ALA A 57 -5.46 -3.50 -0.03
C ALA A 57 -5.89 -2.78 1.25
N ALA A 58 -5.30 -3.18 2.39
CA ALA A 58 -5.56 -2.60 3.71
C ALA A 58 -4.54 -1.49 4.07
N MET A 59 -3.43 -1.44 3.35
CA MET A 59 -2.37 -0.45 3.53
C MET A 59 -1.83 -0.02 2.16
N LEU A 60 -1.31 1.21 2.08
CA LEU A 60 -0.59 1.72 0.91
C LEU A 60 0.83 2.09 1.30
N ASP A 61 1.81 1.65 0.52
CA ASP A 61 3.20 2.09 0.59
C ASP A 61 3.48 3.09 -0.55
N LEU A 62 3.98 4.28 -0.19
CA LEU A 62 4.14 5.40 -1.11
C LEU A 62 5.63 5.73 -1.29
N GLY A 63 6.20 5.32 -2.42
CA GLY A 63 7.55 5.69 -2.83
C GLY A 63 7.53 6.99 -3.65
N ALA A 64 7.82 8.13 -3.01
CA ALA A 64 7.74 9.46 -3.64
C ALA A 64 9.08 10.23 -3.70
N ARG A 65 10.20 9.51 -3.60
CA ARG A 65 11.55 10.10 -3.59
C ARG A 65 11.98 10.60 -4.96
#